data_AF-A0A7J0GXX6-F1
#
_entry.id   AF-A0A7J0GXX6-F1
#
_cell.length_a   1.000
_cell.length_b   1.000
_cell.length_c   1.000
_cell.angle_alpha   90.00
_cell.angle_beta   90.00
_cell.angle_gamma   90.00
#
_symmetry.space_group_name_H-M   'P 1'
#
loop_
_entity.id
_entity.type
_entity.pdbx_description
1 polymer ?
#
loop_
_entity_poly.entity_id
_entity_poly.type
_entity_poly.pdbx_seq_one_letter_code
_entity_poly.pdbx_strand_id
1 'polypeptide(L)'
;MPPRRGQGRRGAVEHEDRVNRKERILEGLIQVVHDIDNNNNHDDAPQQPTMPMPKAEVMPCTTIKKFQQLKPLTFYRTPYPMVAESWLLRIEKVFEVLSCTKEQKVIFAAFTFERAALIWWQLK
;
A
#
# COMPACT_ATOMS: atom_id res chain seq x y z
N MET A 1 49.82 -47.45 26.35
CA MET A 1 49.33 -46.40 25.42
C MET A 1 47.83 -46.21 25.64
N PRO A 2 47.35 -45.01 26.02
CA PRO A 2 46.00 -44.56 25.65
C PRO A 2 45.98 -43.08 25.19
N PRO A 3 44.87 -42.51 24.68
CA PRO A 3 43.59 -43.08 24.22
C PRO A 3 43.21 -42.69 22.77
N ARG A 4 42.21 -43.39 22.23
CA ARG A 4 41.59 -43.13 20.92
C ARG A 4 40.60 -41.96 21.04
N ARG A 5 40.85 -40.92 20.23
CA ARG A 5 40.10 -39.66 20.09
C ARG A 5 38.63 -39.90 19.72
N GLY A 6 37.71 -39.65 20.65
CA GLY A 6 36.27 -39.65 20.43
C GLY A 6 35.69 -38.24 20.64
N GLN A 7 35.88 -37.34 19.67
CA GLN A 7 35.27 -36.00 19.76
C GLN A 7 34.99 -35.48 18.36
N GLY A 8 33.73 -35.56 17.95
CA GLY A 8 33.28 -35.11 16.62
C GLY A 8 31.79 -35.27 16.32
N ARG A 9 30.99 -35.88 17.21
CA ARG A 9 29.54 -36.08 16.97
C ARG A 9 28.59 -35.22 17.81
N ARG A 10 29.08 -34.47 18.80
CA ARG A 10 28.19 -33.68 19.70
C ARG A 10 27.71 -32.36 19.09
N GLY A 11 28.52 -31.68 18.28
CA GLY A 11 28.13 -30.38 17.69
C GLY A 11 27.21 -30.47 16.46
N ALA A 12 27.18 -31.62 15.77
CA ALA A 12 26.31 -31.80 14.60
C ALA A 12 24.84 -31.99 15.01
N VAL A 13 24.59 -32.77 16.07
CA VAL A 13 23.25 -33.06 16.58
C VAL A 13 22.56 -31.79 17.08
N GLU A 14 23.26 -30.95 17.86
CA GLU A 14 22.70 -29.67 18.35
C GLU A 14 22.44 -28.66 17.22
N HIS A 15 23.27 -28.67 16.17
CA HIS A 15 23.07 -27.81 15.01
C HIS A 15 21.86 -28.28 14.18
N GLU A 16 21.74 -29.59 13.98
CA GLU A 16 20.63 -30.22 13.27
C GLU A 16 19.30 -30.05 14.03
N ASP A 17 19.31 -30.14 15.37
CA ASP A 17 18.16 -29.82 16.23
C ASP A 17 17.72 -28.35 16.08
N ARG A 18 18.68 -27.42 15.96
CA ARG A 18 18.39 -25.99 15.74
C ARG A 18 17.84 -25.74 14.34
N VAL A 19 18.33 -26.46 13.33
CA VAL A 19 17.83 -26.36 11.95
C VAL A 19 16.43 -26.96 11.86
N ASN A 20 16.22 -28.16 12.40
CA ASN A 20 14.91 -28.82 12.45
C ASN A 20 13.89 -28.00 13.24
N ARG A 21 14.30 -27.35 14.35
CA ARG A 21 13.42 -26.42 15.08
C ARG A 21 13.04 -25.20 14.23
N LYS A 22 13.96 -24.67 13.43
CA LYS A 22 13.69 -23.53 12.54
C LYS A 22 12.82 -23.94 11.36
N GLU A 23 13.03 -25.12 10.77
CA GLU A 23 12.18 -25.65 9.70
C GLU A 23 10.74 -25.88 10.20
N ARG A 24 10.55 -26.46 11.39
CA ARG A 24 9.22 -26.63 11.96
C ARG A 24 8.49 -25.30 12.21
N ILE A 25 9.22 -24.25 12.59
CA ILE A 25 8.64 -22.91 12.75
C ILE A 25 8.31 -22.31 11.37
N LEU A 26 9.19 -22.49 10.38
CA LEU A 26 9.00 -21.97 9.03
C LEU A 26 7.79 -22.61 8.34
N GLU A 27 7.69 -23.94 8.38
CA GLU A 27 6.53 -24.68 7.84
C GLU A 27 5.22 -24.26 8.54
N GLY A 28 5.26 -24.08 9.87
CA GLY A 28 4.11 -23.58 10.62
C GLY A 28 3.68 -22.17 10.19
N LEU A 29 4.64 -21.28 9.93
CA LEU A 29 4.35 -19.92 9.45
C LEU A 29 3.78 -19.92 8.02
N ILE A 30 4.31 -20.77 7.13
CA ILE A 30 3.80 -20.93 5.77
C ILE A 30 2.35 -21.42 5.81
N GLN A 31 2.05 -22.38 6.68
CA GLN A 31 0.70 -22.92 6.83
C GLN A 31 -0.29 -21.88 7.36
N VAL A 32 0.09 -21.08 8.36
CA VAL A 32 -0.73 -19.99 8.88
C VAL A 32 -1.03 -18.94 7.79
N VAL A 33 -0.05 -18.56 6.97
CA VAL A 33 -0.26 -17.61 5.87
C VAL A 33 -1.20 -18.19 4.82
N HIS A 34 -1.02 -19.46 4.45
CA HIS A 34 -1.88 -20.15 3.49
C HIS A 34 -3.33 -20.28 4.00
N ASP A 35 -3.53 -20.51 5.30
CA ASP A 35 -4.85 -20.54 5.91
C ASP A 35 -5.50 -19.14 5.96
N ILE A 36 -4.72 -18.07 6.16
CA ILE A 36 -5.24 -16.69 6.08
C ILE A 36 -5.70 -16.37 4.65
N ASP A 37 -4.93 -16.74 3.63
CA ASP A 37 -5.29 -16.50 2.23
C ASP A 37 -6.52 -17.32 1.79
N ASN A 38 -6.65 -18.57 2.25
CA ASN A 38 -7.80 -19.42 1.93
C ASN A 38 -9.08 -19.08 2.72
N ASN A 39 -8.95 -18.56 3.94
CA ASN A 39 -10.08 -18.19 4.79
C ASN A 39 -10.64 -16.79 4.49
N ASN A 40 -10.00 -16.04 3.57
CA ASN A 40 -10.46 -14.74 3.07
C ASN A 40 -11.49 -14.85 1.92
N ASN A 41 -11.96 -16.05 1.57
CA ASN A 41 -13.06 -16.26 0.62
C ASN A 41 -14.43 -16.45 1.31
N HIS A 42 -14.60 -16.00 2.56
CA HIS A 42 -15.94 -15.79 3.10
C HIS A 42 -16.32 -14.31 2.98
N ASP A 43 -17.33 -14.06 2.15
CA ASP A 43 -18.00 -12.80 1.84
C ASP A 43 -18.56 -12.06 3.06
N ASP A 44 -17.71 -11.59 3.98
CA ASP A 44 -18.09 -10.60 5.00
C ASP A 44 -16.87 -9.76 5.40
N ALA A 45 -16.30 -9.06 4.41
CA ALA A 45 -15.47 -7.90 4.71
C ALA A 45 -16.36 -6.83 5.36
N PRO A 46 -15.93 -6.19 6.47
CA PRO A 46 -16.59 -4.99 6.97
C PRO A 46 -16.67 -4.00 5.81
N GLN A 47 -17.89 -3.66 5.40
CA GLN A 47 -18.12 -2.67 4.35
C GLN A 47 -17.47 -1.36 4.83
N GLN A 48 -16.23 -1.12 4.40
CA GLN A 48 -15.66 0.20 4.47
C GLN A 48 -16.62 1.12 3.69
N PRO A 49 -16.85 2.35 4.16
CA PRO A 49 -17.68 3.30 3.42
C PRO A 49 -17.08 3.46 2.02
N THR A 50 -17.68 2.75 1.06
CA THR A 50 -17.33 2.78 -0.34
C THR A 50 -17.71 4.18 -0.76
N MET A 51 -16.74 5.09 -0.79
CA MET A 51 -16.94 6.32 -1.54
C MET A 51 -17.12 5.84 -2.99
N PRO A 52 -18.30 6.03 -3.60
CA PRO A 52 -18.44 5.67 -4.99
C PRO A 52 -17.40 6.51 -5.72
N MET A 53 -16.38 5.87 -6.31
CA MET A 53 -15.65 6.52 -7.38
C MET A 53 -16.73 7.01 -8.33
N PRO A 54 -16.81 8.34 -8.62
CA PRO A 54 -17.79 8.85 -9.55
C PRO A 54 -17.67 8.01 -10.81
N LYS A 55 -18.77 7.34 -11.16
CA LYS A 55 -18.88 6.31 -12.19
C LYS A 55 -18.54 6.94 -13.54
N ALA A 56 -17.25 7.10 -13.83
CA ALA A 56 -16.64 7.88 -14.90
C ALA A 56 -17.68 8.72 -15.67
N GLU A 57 -18.29 9.68 -14.98
CA GLU A 57 -19.23 10.58 -15.63
C GLU A 57 -18.33 11.40 -16.52
N VAL A 58 -18.39 11.10 -17.82
CA VAL A 58 -17.37 11.43 -18.83
C VAL A 58 -16.98 12.89 -18.66
N MET A 59 -15.89 13.12 -17.91
CA MET A 59 -15.46 14.48 -17.66
C MET A 59 -15.09 15.07 -19.01
N PRO A 60 -15.54 16.30 -19.32
CA PRO A 60 -15.20 16.91 -20.59
C PRO A 60 -13.67 16.91 -20.75
N CYS A 61 -13.17 16.30 -21.84
CA CYS A 61 -11.73 16.27 -22.14
C CYS A 61 -11.09 17.67 -22.12
N THR A 62 -11.89 18.72 -22.29
CA THR A 62 -11.49 20.13 -22.20
C THR A 62 -11.06 20.55 -20.78
N THR A 63 -11.71 20.05 -19.73
CA THR A 63 -11.39 20.40 -18.33
C THR A 63 -10.11 19.71 -17.87
N ILE A 64 -9.90 18.45 -18.27
CA ILE A 64 -8.66 17.71 -17.97
C ILE A 64 -7.44 18.38 -18.64
N LYS A 65 -7.57 18.83 -19.89
CA LYS A 65 -6.50 19.57 -20.58
C LYS A 65 -6.15 20.87 -19.87
N LYS A 66 -7.14 21.65 -19.43
CA LYS A 66 -6.91 22.88 -18.66
C LYS A 66 -6.24 22.60 -17.31
N PHE A 67 -6.65 21.54 -16.63
CA PHE A 67 -6.02 21.10 -15.39
C PHE A 67 -4.54 20.77 -15.59
N GLN A 68 -4.20 19.98 -16.61
CA GLN A 68 -2.81 19.65 -16.93
C GLN A 68 -1.97 20.87 -17.35
N GLN A 69 -2.57 21.84 -18.06
CA GLN A 69 -1.89 23.11 -18.41
C GLN A 69 -1.49 23.92 -17.17
N LEU A 70 -2.25 23.82 -16.08
CA LEU A 70 -1.94 24.47 -14.82
C LEU A 70 -0.84 23.76 -14.02
N LYS A 71 -0.27 22.66 -14.54
CA LYS A 71 0.82 21.87 -13.95
C LYS A 71 0.58 21.62 -12.45
N PRO A 72 -0.47 20.86 -12.13
CA PRO A 72 -0.87 20.64 -10.75
C PRO A 72 0.25 19.88 -10.04
N LEU A 73 0.49 20.24 -8.78
CA LEU A 73 1.59 19.65 -8.02
C LEU A 73 1.27 18.19 -7.70
N THR A 74 2.20 17.30 -8.03
CA THR A 74 2.11 15.89 -7.66
C THR A 74 2.33 15.70 -6.16
N PHE A 75 1.55 14.79 -5.57
CA PHE A 75 1.70 14.36 -4.18
C PHE A 75 2.07 12.87 -4.10
N TYR A 76 3.22 12.60 -3.48
CA TYR A 76 3.81 11.27 -3.41
C TYR A 76 3.47 10.49 -2.13
N ARG A 77 2.85 11.15 -1.14
CA ARG A 77 2.78 10.83 0.31
C ARG A 77 3.95 11.42 1.09
N THR A 78 3.64 12.05 2.22
CA THR A 78 4.61 12.70 3.12
C THR A 78 4.19 12.46 4.57
N PRO A 79 5.14 12.22 5.50
CA PRO A 79 4.84 12.20 6.93
C PRO A 79 4.71 13.61 7.52
N TYR A 80 5.05 14.66 6.75
CA TYR A 80 5.08 16.04 7.21
C TYR A 80 3.78 16.77 6.86
N PRO A 81 2.96 17.19 7.85
CA PRO A 81 1.69 17.87 7.60
C PRO A 81 1.82 19.14 6.76
N MET A 82 2.87 19.93 6.99
CA MET A 82 3.14 21.17 6.23
C MET A 82 3.29 20.94 4.71
N VAL A 83 3.83 19.78 4.32
CA VAL A 83 4.00 19.41 2.90
C VAL A 83 2.66 19.01 2.30
N ALA A 84 1.79 18.38 3.08
CA ALA A 84 0.42 18.05 2.65
C ALA A 84 -0.45 19.31 2.55
N GLU A 85 -0.36 20.22 3.53
CA GLU A 85 -1.08 21.50 3.51
C GLU A 85 -0.66 22.40 2.34
N SER A 86 0.65 22.52 2.09
CA SER A 86 1.14 23.31 0.95
C SER A 86 0.72 22.72 -0.40
N TRP A 87 0.68 21.39 -0.52
CA TRP A 87 0.10 20.74 -1.69
C TRP A 87 -1.40 21.03 -1.82
N LEU A 88 -2.18 20.91 -0.74
CA LEU A 88 -3.62 21.14 -0.74
C LEU A 88 -3.97 22.58 -1.11
N LEU A 89 -3.30 23.58 -0.51
CA LEU A 89 -3.51 24.99 -0.86
C LEU A 89 -3.25 25.27 -2.34
N ARG A 90 -2.23 24.60 -2.91
CA ARG A 90 -1.87 24.78 -4.32
C ARG A 90 -2.88 24.12 -5.26
N ILE A 91 -3.43 22.96 -4.89
CA ILE A 91 -4.45 22.29 -5.70
C ILE A 91 -5.82 22.96 -5.57
N GLU A 92 -6.15 23.52 -4.40
CA GLU A 92 -7.36 24.32 -4.21
C GLU A 92 -7.39 25.56 -5.09
N LYS A 93 -6.25 26.25 -5.22
CA LYS A 93 -6.12 27.39 -6.14
C LYS A 93 -6.36 27.00 -7.60
N VAL A 94 -5.91 25.81 -8.01
CA VAL A 94 -6.21 25.27 -9.35
C VAL A 94 -7.70 25.00 -9.52
N PHE A 95 -8.36 24.47 -8.49
CA PHE A 95 -9.81 24.22 -8.52
C PHE A 95 -10.64 25.50 -8.57
N GLU A 96 -10.19 26.57 -7.93
CA GLU A 96 -10.82 27.89 -7.99
C GLU A 96 -10.75 28.46 -9.41
N VAL A 97 -9.58 28.39 -10.07
CA VAL A 97 -9.39 28.85 -11.46
C VAL A 97 -10.25 28.07 -12.45
N LEU A 98 -10.49 26.79 -12.19
CA LEU A 98 -11.28 25.91 -13.05
C LEU A 98 -12.77 25.85 -12.70
N SER A 99 -13.19 26.53 -11.62
CA SER A 99 -14.55 26.46 -11.06
C SER A 99 -15.05 25.01 -10.90
N CYS A 100 -14.21 24.12 -10.37
CA CYS A 100 -14.53 22.69 -10.26
C CYS A 100 -15.65 22.42 -9.24
N THR A 101 -16.58 21.52 -9.58
CA THR A 101 -17.56 20.97 -8.62
C THR A 101 -16.88 20.08 -7.59
N LYS A 102 -17.57 19.77 -6.48
CA LYS A 102 -17.01 18.94 -5.40
C LYS A 102 -16.55 17.58 -5.92
N GLU A 103 -17.31 16.98 -6.83
CA GLU A 103 -17.04 15.69 -7.46
C GLU A 103 -15.80 15.79 -8.36
N GLN A 104 -15.68 16.87 -9.15
CA GLN A 104 -14.52 17.11 -10.02
C GLN A 104 -13.24 17.32 -9.21
N LYS A 105 -13.31 18.01 -8.07
CA LYS A 105 -12.15 18.23 -7.19
C LYS A 105 -11.56 16.91 -6.70
N VAL A 106 -12.41 15.95 -6.31
CA VAL A 106 -11.97 14.62 -5.87
C VAL A 106 -11.25 13.89 -7.01
N ILE A 107 -11.82 13.91 -8.21
CA ILE A 107 -11.22 13.26 -9.38
C ILE A 107 -9.87 13.90 -9.71
N PHE A 108 -9.78 15.23 -9.76
CA PHE A 108 -8.54 15.94 -10.07
C PHE A 108 -7.47 15.79 -8.99
N ALA A 109 -7.83 15.80 -7.71
CA ALA A 109 -6.90 15.52 -6.63
C ALA A 109 -6.32 14.10 -6.75
N ALA A 110 -7.17 13.12 -7.06
CA ALA A 110 -6.72 11.75 -7.31
C ALA A 110 -5.73 11.65 -8.47
N PHE A 111 -5.91 12.44 -9.54
CA PHE A 111 -4.95 12.52 -10.66
C PHE A 111 -3.57 13.06 -10.28
N THR A 112 -3.44 13.75 -9.16
CA THR A 112 -2.15 14.26 -8.68
C THR A 112 -1.45 13.34 -7.68
N PHE A 113 -2.11 12.24 -7.27
CA PHE A 113 -1.47 11.24 -6.43
C PHE A 113 -0.54 10.36 -7.25
N GLU A 114 0.71 10.24 -6.81
CA GLU A 114 1.69 9.31 -7.36
C GLU A 114 2.18 8.33 -6.30
N ARG A 115 2.64 7.16 -6.76
CA ARG A 115 3.29 6.12 -5.94
C ARG A 115 2.47 5.76 -4.69
N ALA A 116 3.02 6.04 -3.50
CA ALA A 116 2.44 5.61 -2.24
C ALA A 116 1.11 6.32 -1.91
N ALA A 117 0.91 7.56 -2.38
CA ALA A 117 -0.37 8.24 -2.26
C ALA A 117 -1.44 7.59 -3.15
N LEU A 118 -1.07 7.19 -4.37
CA LEU A 118 -1.97 6.50 -5.29
C LEU A 118 -2.36 5.12 -4.75
N ILE A 119 -1.39 4.35 -4.25
CA ILE A 119 -1.64 3.04 -3.64
C ILE A 119 -2.59 3.18 -2.45
N TRP A 120 -2.37 4.15 -1.56
CA TRP A 120 -3.28 4.42 -0.44
C TRP A 120 -4.69 4.80 -0.92
N TRP A 121 -4.81 5.59 -2.00
CA TRP A 121 -6.09 5.98 -2.57
C TRP A 121 -6.85 4.82 -3.22
N GLN A 122 -6.16 3.87 -3.84
CA GLN A 122 -6.76 2.68 -4.49
C GLN A 122 -7.08 1.54 -3.51
N LEU A 123 -6.40 1.51 -2.35
CA LEU A 123 -6.63 0.52 -1.29
C LEU A 123 -7.77 0.90 -0.32
N LYS A 124 -8.42 2.05 -0.55
CA LYS A 124 -9.53 2.58 0.25
C LYS A 124 -10.85 2.30 -0.43
#